data_AF-A0A1L7AGH9-F1
#
_entry.id   AF-A0A1L7AGH9-F1
#
_cell.length_a   1.000
_cell.length_b   1.000
_cell.length_c   1.000
_cell.angle_alpha   90.00
_cell.angle_beta   90.00
_cell.angle_gamma   90.00
#
_symmetry.space_group_name_H-M   'P 1'
#
loop_
_entity.id
_entity.type
_entity.pdbx_description
1 polymer ?
#
loop_
_entity_poly.entity_id
_entity_poly.type
_entity_poly.pdbx_seq_one_letter_code
_entity_poly.pdbx_strand_id
1 'polypeptide(L)'
;MGWEGAELSASEYMLPLGAEQRAEIEAGPEAPGPCIEALAGAMRPRLDHGQGFMLLRGLPQDLPAAAVLRALGRHLGTALPVEADPNFCDILLLRPDAPARVTLLSAASVHNALLLRDKPLLTSLYAANPALGDGIAFQVSGGVFAGYRGPSMPDAAAPEALRAALEAPGLSLSMQSGDVLVLNPFLVWLRDRPEASHLALRASQTRMDFPEWAPPMQSLAAAS
;
A
#
# COMPACT_ATOMS: atom_id res chain seq x y z
N MET A 1 -3.28 -2.17 -13.78
CA MET A 1 -4.09 -1.17 -14.53
C MET A 1 -3.92 0.16 -13.84
N GLY A 2 -3.64 1.24 -14.58
CA GLY A 2 -3.68 2.59 -14.01
C GLY A 2 -5.12 3.09 -13.94
N TRP A 3 -5.44 3.86 -12.90
CA TRP A 3 -6.73 4.53 -12.73
C TRP A 3 -6.49 6.00 -12.38
N GLU A 4 -7.44 6.86 -12.73
CA GLU A 4 -7.49 8.26 -12.32
C GLU A 4 -8.60 8.49 -11.28
N GLY A 5 -8.45 9.50 -10.42
CA GLY A 5 -9.33 9.68 -9.24
C GLY A 5 -10.83 9.83 -9.53
N ALA A 6 -11.21 10.24 -10.75
CA ALA A 6 -12.61 10.41 -11.16
C ALA A 6 -13.26 9.10 -11.67
N GLU A 7 -12.49 8.03 -11.86
CA GLU A 7 -12.94 6.83 -12.58
C GLU A 7 -13.57 5.76 -11.68
N LEU A 8 -13.40 5.84 -10.36
CA LEU A 8 -13.83 4.80 -9.43
C LEU A 8 -15.03 5.22 -8.59
N SER A 9 -16.12 4.45 -8.70
CA SER A 9 -17.28 4.53 -7.82
C SER A 9 -16.98 3.90 -6.46
N ALA A 10 -17.68 4.33 -5.41
CA ALA A 10 -17.49 3.79 -4.06
C ALA A 10 -17.67 2.27 -4.00
N SER A 11 -18.60 1.70 -4.77
CA SER A 11 -18.85 0.24 -4.81
C SER A 11 -17.66 -0.57 -5.34
N GLU A 12 -16.73 0.04 -6.06
CA GLU A 12 -15.58 -0.67 -6.62
C GLU A 12 -14.48 -0.90 -5.59
N TYR A 13 -14.28 0.05 -4.67
CA TYR A 13 -13.20 0.00 -3.68
C TYR A 13 -13.68 -0.16 -2.24
N MET A 14 -14.94 0.14 -1.92
CA MET A 14 -15.47 0.09 -0.56
C MET A 14 -16.15 -1.24 -0.27
N LEU A 15 -15.80 -1.86 0.86
CA LEU A 15 -16.43 -3.08 1.33
C LEU A 15 -16.96 -2.90 2.77
N PRO A 16 -18.28 -2.91 2.97
CA PRO A 16 -18.85 -2.94 4.32
C PRO A 16 -18.64 -4.33 4.95
N LEU A 17 -18.23 -4.37 6.21
CA LEU A 17 -18.14 -5.62 6.98
C LEU A 17 -19.46 -5.94 7.68
N GLY A 18 -19.85 -7.22 7.61
CA GLY A 18 -21.05 -7.75 8.25
C GLY A 18 -20.87 -8.05 9.74
N ALA A 19 -21.92 -8.53 10.38
CA ALA A 19 -21.88 -8.91 11.80
C ALA A 19 -20.88 -10.06 12.09
N GLU A 20 -20.76 -11.01 11.18
CA GLU A 20 -19.88 -12.18 11.33
C GLU A 20 -18.40 -11.78 11.32
N GLN A 21 -17.97 -10.96 10.34
CA GLN A 21 -16.60 -10.46 10.29
C GLN A 21 -16.26 -9.63 11.54
N ARG A 22 -17.20 -8.81 12.02
CA ARG A 22 -17.00 -8.02 13.25
C ARG A 22 -16.83 -8.91 14.47
N ALA A 23 -17.69 -9.91 14.64
CA ALA A 23 -17.61 -10.86 15.75
C ALA A 23 -16.28 -11.64 15.73
N GLU A 24 -15.78 -12.02 14.56
CA GLU A 24 -14.47 -12.68 14.43
C GLU A 24 -13.30 -11.74 14.78
N ILE A 25 -13.39 -10.44 14.44
CA ILE A 25 -12.39 -9.45 14.85
C ILE A 25 -12.42 -9.23 16.37
N GLU A 26 -13.62 -9.17 16.96
CA GLU A 26 -13.82 -9.03 18.41
C GLU A 26 -13.33 -10.24 19.20
N ALA A 27 -13.47 -11.45 18.65
CA ALA A 27 -12.92 -12.66 19.23
C ALA A 27 -11.37 -12.67 19.26
N GLY A 28 -10.74 -11.82 18.46
CA GLY A 28 -9.30 -11.57 18.48
C GLY A 28 -8.47 -12.45 17.54
N PRO A 29 -7.16 -12.17 17.42
CA PRO A 29 -6.28 -12.75 16.41
C PRO A 29 -5.95 -14.23 16.62
N GLU A 30 -6.30 -14.82 17.77
CA GLU A 30 -6.07 -16.26 18.03
C GLU A 30 -7.31 -17.12 17.74
N ALA A 31 -8.50 -16.50 17.63
CA ALA A 31 -9.74 -17.22 17.38
C ALA A 31 -9.82 -17.73 15.93
N PRO A 32 -10.51 -18.83 15.62
CA PRO A 32 -10.83 -19.18 14.24
C PRO A 32 -11.56 -18.03 13.55
N GLY A 33 -11.24 -17.77 12.27
CA GLY A 33 -11.84 -16.65 11.54
C GLY A 33 -12.14 -16.97 10.08
N PRO A 34 -13.03 -17.94 9.79
CA PRO A 34 -13.35 -18.34 8.42
C PRO A 34 -13.96 -17.19 7.59
N CYS A 35 -14.70 -16.26 8.20
CA CYS A 35 -15.25 -15.11 7.47
C CYS A 35 -14.16 -14.10 7.11
N ILE A 36 -13.20 -13.87 8.02
CA ILE A 36 -12.02 -13.02 7.73
C ILE A 36 -11.08 -13.72 6.73
N GLU A 37 -10.92 -15.03 6.80
CA GLU A 37 -10.14 -15.82 5.83
C GLU A 37 -10.76 -15.71 4.42
N ALA A 38 -12.08 -15.93 4.30
CA ALA A 38 -12.80 -15.78 3.04
C ALA A 38 -12.71 -14.34 2.50
N LEU A 39 -12.81 -13.35 3.40
CA LEU A 39 -12.60 -11.95 3.06
C LEU A 39 -11.19 -11.71 2.52
N ALA A 40 -10.15 -12.22 3.18
CA ALA A 40 -8.76 -12.10 2.73
C ALA A 40 -8.56 -12.73 1.34
N GLY A 41 -9.16 -13.90 1.09
CA GLY A 41 -9.18 -14.54 -0.23
C GLY A 41 -9.84 -13.66 -1.31
N ALA A 42 -10.89 -12.92 -0.97
CA ALA A 42 -11.55 -12.00 -1.90
C ALA A 42 -10.76 -10.69 -2.13
N MET A 43 -10.05 -10.20 -1.10
CA MET A 43 -9.22 -8.99 -1.21
C MET A 43 -7.98 -9.22 -2.07
N ARG A 44 -7.39 -10.43 -1.99
CA ARG A 44 -6.07 -10.69 -2.54
C ARG A 44 -5.93 -10.44 -4.05
N PRO A 45 -6.84 -10.92 -4.92
CA PRO A 45 -6.76 -10.62 -6.36
C PRO A 45 -6.83 -9.13 -6.66
N ARG A 46 -7.59 -8.35 -5.87
CA ARG A 46 -7.71 -6.90 -6.04
C ARG A 46 -6.44 -6.16 -5.64
N LEU A 47 -5.78 -6.63 -4.58
CA LEU A 47 -4.49 -6.08 -4.10
C LEU A 47 -3.33 -6.43 -5.03
N ASP A 48 -3.30 -7.63 -5.61
CA ASP A 48 -2.18 -8.09 -6.42
C ASP A 48 -2.28 -7.73 -7.90
N HIS A 49 -3.50 -7.69 -8.44
CA HIS A 49 -3.76 -7.59 -9.88
C HIS A 49 -4.83 -6.55 -10.25
N GLY A 50 -5.61 -6.07 -9.26
CA GLY A 50 -6.68 -5.09 -9.46
C GLY A 50 -6.22 -3.65 -9.28
N GLN A 51 -7.04 -2.85 -8.59
CA GLN A 51 -6.74 -1.44 -8.30
C GLN A 51 -5.63 -1.26 -7.26
N GLY A 52 -5.28 -2.32 -6.52
CA GLY A 52 -4.23 -2.30 -5.51
C GLY A 52 -4.68 -1.77 -4.14
N PHE A 53 -5.98 -1.50 -3.91
CA PHE A 53 -6.47 -1.07 -2.60
C PHE A 53 -7.95 -1.40 -2.39
N MET A 54 -8.40 -1.37 -1.13
CA MET A 54 -9.78 -1.50 -0.68
C MET A 54 -10.00 -0.72 0.62
N LEU A 55 -11.18 -0.13 0.80
CA LEU A 55 -11.61 0.52 2.03
C LEU A 55 -12.63 -0.36 2.75
N LEU A 56 -12.23 -0.95 3.88
CA LEU A 56 -13.11 -1.72 4.76
C LEU A 56 -13.84 -0.76 5.70
N ARG A 57 -15.16 -0.91 5.83
CA ARG A 57 -15.98 -0.07 6.71
C ARG A 57 -16.72 -0.88 7.76
N GLY A 58 -16.95 -0.25 8.91
CA GLY A 58 -17.76 -0.80 9.99
C GLY A 58 -16.99 -1.66 10.99
N LEU A 59 -15.68 -1.44 11.16
CA LEU A 59 -14.89 -2.20 12.12
C LEU A 59 -15.18 -1.76 13.57
N PRO A 60 -14.95 -2.66 14.56
CA PRO A 60 -15.11 -2.34 15.97
C PRO A 60 -14.27 -1.13 16.40
N GLN A 61 -14.92 -0.12 17.00
CA GLN A 61 -14.28 1.14 17.37
C GLN A 61 -13.72 1.13 18.80
N ASP A 62 -14.28 0.29 19.65
CA ASP A 62 -13.90 0.05 21.04
C ASP A 62 -12.63 -0.80 21.17
N LEU A 63 -12.27 -1.54 20.13
CA LEU A 63 -11.03 -2.32 20.10
C LEU A 63 -9.81 -1.46 19.74
N PRO A 64 -8.65 -1.69 20.40
CA PRO A 64 -7.39 -1.09 20.00
C PRO A 64 -7.07 -1.32 18.53
N ALA A 65 -6.58 -0.29 17.84
CA ALA A 65 -6.28 -0.37 16.41
C ALA A 65 -5.34 -1.54 16.07
N ALA A 66 -4.28 -1.74 16.84
CA ALA A 66 -3.36 -2.86 16.66
C ALA A 66 -4.05 -4.24 16.74
N ALA A 67 -5.06 -4.42 17.60
CA ALA A 67 -5.78 -5.68 17.72
C ALA A 67 -6.62 -5.95 16.46
N VAL A 68 -7.32 -4.93 15.97
CA VAL A 68 -8.11 -5.02 14.73
C VAL A 68 -7.22 -5.31 13.52
N LEU A 69 -6.09 -4.59 13.40
CA LEU A 69 -5.15 -4.78 12.30
C LEU A 69 -4.54 -6.19 12.32
N ARG A 70 -4.19 -6.73 13.50
CA ARG A 70 -3.67 -8.11 13.62
C ARG A 70 -4.71 -9.16 13.26
N ALA A 71 -5.96 -9.00 13.71
CA ALA A 71 -7.04 -9.94 13.41
C ALA A 71 -7.32 -10.06 11.91
N LEU A 72 -7.23 -8.94 11.18
CA LEU A 72 -7.31 -8.90 9.72
C LEU A 72 -6.02 -9.43 9.05
N GLY A 73 -4.87 -8.92 9.49
CA GLY A 73 -3.61 -9.09 8.80
C GLY A 73 -3.08 -10.52 8.80
N ARG A 74 -3.37 -11.32 9.83
CA ARG A 74 -2.91 -12.72 9.93
C ARG A 74 -3.37 -13.60 8.76
N HIS A 75 -4.48 -13.25 8.11
CA HIS A 75 -5.04 -13.98 6.97
C HIS A 75 -4.54 -13.45 5.62
N LEU A 76 -3.86 -12.30 5.62
CA LEU A 76 -3.35 -11.64 4.42
C LEU A 76 -1.86 -11.90 4.19
N GLY A 77 -1.10 -12.11 5.27
CA GLY A 77 0.33 -12.35 5.19
C GLY A 77 1.02 -12.39 6.56
N THR A 78 2.34 -12.35 6.54
CA THR A 78 3.18 -12.30 7.75
C THR A 78 3.51 -10.85 8.07
N ALA A 79 3.34 -10.45 9.33
CA ALA A 79 3.71 -9.11 9.77
C ALA A 79 5.22 -8.87 9.62
N LEU A 80 5.57 -7.70 9.07
CA LEU A 80 6.94 -7.22 9.05
C LEU A 80 7.36 -6.65 10.42
N PRO A 81 8.67 -6.58 10.73
CA PRO A 81 9.18 -5.86 11.88
C PRO A 81 8.71 -4.40 11.91
N VAL A 82 8.61 -3.81 13.10
CA VAL A 82 8.10 -2.44 13.30
C VAL A 82 9.04 -1.40 12.66
N GLU A 83 10.33 -1.72 12.57
CA GLU A 83 11.38 -0.87 12.03
C GLU A 83 11.45 -0.93 10.49
N ALA A 84 10.73 -1.86 9.85
CA ALA A 84 10.70 -1.96 8.40
C ALA A 84 10.02 -0.73 7.78
N ASP A 85 10.45 -0.34 6.57
CA ASP A 85 9.75 0.70 5.81
C ASP A 85 8.32 0.22 5.51
N PRO A 86 7.28 0.90 6.02
CA PRO A 86 5.90 0.50 5.79
C PRO A 86 5.45 0.63 4.33
N ASN A 87 6.19 1.37 3.50
CA ASN A 87 5.94 1.46 2.06
C ASN A 87 6.66 0.35 1.27
N PHE A 88 7.55 -0.40 1.91
CA PHE A 88 8.24 -1.55 1.33
C PHE A 88 7.60 -2.84 1.85
N CYS A 89 6.35 -3.08 1.47
CA CYS A 89 5.61 -4.29 1.83
C CYS A 89 4.60 -4.66 0.74
N ASP A 90 4.09 -5.89 0.75
CA ASP A 90 3.09 -6.32 -0.24
C ASP A 90 1.69 -5.79 0.11
N ILE A 91 1.40 -5.66 1.40
CA ILE A 91 0.10 -5.20 1.90
C ILE A 91 0.29 -4.31 3.12
N LEU A 92 -0.24 -3.10 3.06
CA LEU A 92 -0.30 -2.14 4.16
C LEU A 92 -1.75 -1.97 4.60
N LEU A 93 -2.01 -2.22 5.88
CA LEU A 93 -3.28 -1.90 6.52
C LEU A 93 -3.11 -0.60 7.31
N LEU A 94 -4.04 0.33 7.14
CA LEU A 94 -4.04 1.64 7.79
C LEU A 94 -5.39 1.88 8.45
N ARG A 95 -5.37 2.18 9.75
CA ARG A 95 -6.52 2.61 10.52
C ARG A 95 -6.24 4.01 11.07
N PRO A 96 -7.01 5.04 10.67
CA PRO A 96 -6.76 6.38 11.13
C PRO A 96 -7.20 6.53 12.59
N ASP A 97 -6.42 7.25 13.39
CA ASP A 97 -6.71 7.41 14.82
C ASP A 97 -7.88 8.40 15.05
N ALA A 98 -8.17 9.26 14.07
CA ALA A 98 -9.31 10.17 13.99
C ALA A 98 -9.86 10.23 12.55
N PRO A 99 -11.08 10.75 12.31
CA PRO A 99 -11.58 10.94 10.95
C PRO A 99 -10.60 11.73 10.08
N ALA A 100 -10.26 11.17 8.92
CA ALA A 100 -9.19 11.66 8.06
C ALA A 100 -9.61 11.65 6.59
N ARG A 101 -8.98 12.53 5.80
CA ARG A 101 -9.04 12.47 4.35
C ARG A 101 -7.68 11.99 3.84
N VAL A 102 -7.69 10.97 3.01
CA VAL A 102 -6.48 10.46 2.35
C VAL A 102 -6.61 10.60 0.84
N THR A 103 -5.50 10.89 0.17
CA THR A 103 -5.46 10.91 -1.29
C THR A 103 -4.56 9.78 -1.77
N LEU A 104 -5.12 8.92 -2.63
CA LEU A 104 -4.42 7.80 -3.23
C LEU A 104 -3.97 8.14 -4.65
N LEU A 105 -2.76 7.72 -5.00
CA LEU A 105 -2.17 7.82 -6.33
C LEU A 105 -1.89 6.42 -6.86
N SER A 106 -2.28 6.16 -8.10
CA SER A 106 -1.87 4.95 -8.82
C SER A 106 -0.43 5.11 -9.31
N ALA A 107 0.46 4.20 -8.90
CA ALA A 107 1.86 4.18 -9.35
C ALA A 107 1.95 4.08 -10.89
N ALA A 108 1.02 3.32 -11.50
CA ALA A 108 0.93 3.20 -12.95
C ALA A 108 0.51 4.51 -13.62
N SER A 109 -0.32 5.33 -12.98
CA SER A 109 -0.75 6.63 -13.51
C SER A 109 0.40 7.64 -13.46
N VAL A 110 1.20 7.64 -12.38
CA VAL A 110 2.44 8.42 -12.31
C VAL A 110 3.44 7.97 -13.39
N HIS A 111 3.64 6.66 -13.53
CA HIS A 111 4.48 6.09 -14.59
C HIS A 111 4.02 6.55 -15.99
N ASN A 112 2.73 6.48 -16.28
CA ASN A 112 2.19 6.85 -17.58
C ASN A 112 2.33 8.36 -17.86
N ALA A 113 2.12 9.21 -16.84
CA ALA A 113 2.35 10.64 -16.95
C ALA A 113 3.82 10.96 -17.29
N LEU A 114 4.76 10.25 -16.65
CA LEU A 114 6.20 10.40 -16.94
C LEU A 114 6.57 9.86 -18.32
N LEU A 115 5.99 8.73 -18.76
CA LEU A 115 6.22 8.17 -20.08
C LEU A 115 5.88 9.18 -21.20
N LEU A 116 4.87 10.03 -20.98
CA LEU A 116 4.44 11.06 -21.92
C LEU A 116 5.27 12.34 -21.81
N ARG A 117 5.75 12.70 -20.62
CA ARG A 117 6.39 14.00 -20.34
C ARG A 117 7.92 13.97 -20.33
N ASP A 118 8.52 12.93 -19.77
CA ASP A 118 9.96 12.85 -19.51
C ASP A 118 10.43 11.38 -19.46
N LYS A 119 10.66 10.79 -20.65
CA LYS A 119 11.17 9.42 -20.80
C LYS A 119 12.58 9.22 -20.21
N PRO A 120 13.52 10.17 -20.36
CA PRO A 120 14.83 10.07 -19.69
C PRO A 120 14.69 9.92 -18.16
N LEU A 121 13.87 10.75 -17.52
CA LEU A 121 13.60 10.64 -16.08
C LEU A 121 12.97 9.28 -15.74
N LEU A 122 11.99 8.83 -16.52
CA LEU A 122 11.38 7.53 -16.31
C LEU A 122 12.43 6.39 -16.37
N THR A 123 13.37 6.48 -17.31
CA THR A 123 14.46 5.51 -17.44
C THR A 123 15.36 5.50 -16.21
N SER A 124 15.68 6.67 -15.63
CA SER A 124 16.48 6.72 -14.40
C SER A 124 15.74 6.13 -13.20
N LEU A 125 14.42 6.25 -13.14
CA LEU A 125 13.60 5.63 -12.07
C LEU A 125 13.53 4.10 -12.22
N TYR A 126 13.69 3.54 -13.41
CA TYR A 126 13.87 2.10 -13.63
C TYR A 126 15.26 1.60 -13.26
N ALA A 127 16.27 2.47 -13.28
CA ALA A 127 17.63 2.15 -12.85
C ALA A 127 17.84 2.32 -11.33
N ALA A 128 16.89 2.96 -10.64
CA ALA A 128 16.93 3.18 -9.20
C ALA A 128 16.72 1.86 -8.43
N ASN A 129 17.39 1.72 -7.28
CA ASN A 129 17.21 0.57 -6.39
C ASN A 129 16.37 0.99 -5.16
N PRO A 130 15.16 0.43 -4.98
CA PRO A 130 14.28 0.78 -3.87
C PRO A 130 14.86 0.40 -2.49
N ALA A 131 15.77 -0.57 -2.41
CA ALA A 131 16.43 -0.94 -1.17
C ALA A 131 17.40 0.12 -0.63
N LEU A 132 17.70 1.16 -1.42
CA LEU A 132 18.44 2.32 -0.95
C LEU A 132 17.53 3.31 -0.19
N GLY A 133 16.22 3.03 -0.09
CA GLY A 133 15.29 3.66 0.86
C GLY A 133 14.83 5.07 0.52
N ASP A 134 15.55 5.78 -0.35
CA ASP A 134 15.31 7.19 -0.63
C ASP A 134 14.93 7.41 -2.10
N GLY A 135 13.64 7.61 -2.35
CA GLY A 135 13.14 8.10 -3.64
C GLY A 135 12.04 7.25 -4.26
N ILE A 136 11.94 7.31 -5.58
CA ILE A 136 10.96 6.55 -6.37
C ILE A 136 11.72 5.57 -7.26
N ALA A 137 11.22 4.35 -7.32
CA ALA A 137 11.72 3.34 -8.25
C ALA A 137 10.55 2.66 -8.95
N PHE A 138 10.71 2.37 -10.24
CA PHE A 138 9.77 1.55 -11.00
C PHE A 138 10.45 0.27 -11.45
N GLN A 139 9.71 -0.83 -11.47
CA GLN A 139 10.21 -2.10 -11.95
C GLN A 139 9.12 -2.91 -12.65
N VAL A 140 9.58 -3.78 -13.56
CA VAL A 140 8.75 -4.79 -14.22
C VAL A 140 9.49 -6.12 -14.15
N SER A 141 8.93 -7.09 -13.44
CA SER A 141 9.49 -8.45 -13.32
C SER A 141 8.43 -9.47 -13.69
N GLY A 142 8.76 -10.41 -14.57
CA GLY A 142 7.79 -11.39 -15.08
C GLY A 142 6.55 -10.77 -15.75
N GLY A 143 6.68 -9.57 -16.31
CA GLY A 143 5.55 -8.82 -16.90
C GLY A 143 4.66 -8.10 -15.88
N VAL A 144 5.03 -8.10 -14.60
CA VAL A 144 4.28 -7.47 -13.51
C VAL A 144 4.95 -6.15 -13.12
N PHE A 145 4.20 -5.05 -13.23
CA PHE A 145 4.63 -3.73 -12.83
C PHE A 145 4.57 -3.53 -11.31
N ALA A 146 5.53 -2.77 -10.78
CA ALA A 146 5.58 -2.29 -9.41
C ALA A 146 6.27 -0.92 -9.35
N GLY A 147 5.81 -0.06 -8.44
CA GLY A 147 6.40 1.24 -8.16
C GLY A 147 6.57 1.44 -6.65
N TYR A 148 7.78 1.75 -6.23
CA TYR A 148 8.12 2.08 -4.85
C TYR A 148 8.21 3.60 -4.69
N ARG A 149 7.67 4.12 -3.58
CA ARG A 149 7.86 5.49 -3.10
C ARG A 149 8.35 5.43 -1.65
N GLY A 150 9.63 5.73 -1.45
CA GLY A 150 10.23 5.78 -0.13
C GLY A 150 9.67 6.92 0.73
N PRO A 151 9.82 6.83 2.07
CA PRO A 151 9.21 7.74 3.03
C PRO A 151 9.83 9.16 3.02
N SER A 152 11.09 9.28 2.58
CA SER A 152 11.90 10.50 2.72
C SER A 152 11.83 11.45 1.52
N MET A 153 11.04 11.18 0.47
CA MET A 153 11.10 11.96 -0.76
C MET A 153 10.37 13.31 -0.59
N PRO A 154 11.08 14.45 -0.52
CA PRO A 154 10.44 15.75 -0.39
C PRO A 154 9.98 16.18 -1.79
N ASP A 155 8.68 16.39 -1.97
CA ASP A 155 8.09 16.72 -3.28
C ASP A 155 8.72 17.97 -3.94
N ALA A 156 9.28 18.89 -3.14
CA ALA A 156 9.97 20.10 -3.62
C ALA A 156 11.34 19.85 -4.28
N ALA A 157 11.99 18.71 -3.98
CA ALA A 157 13.27 18.32 -4.58
C ALA A 157 13.08 17.45 -5.85
N ALA A 158 11.85 17.03 -6.14
CA ALA A 158 11.54 16.22 -7.30
C ALA A 158 11.69 17.04 -8.60
N PRO A 159 12.23 16.45 -9.68
CA PRO A 159 12.17 17.07 -11.00
C PRO A 159 10.74 17.45 -11.37
N GLU A 160 10.58 18.57 -12.09
CA GLU A 160 9.27 19.16 -12.39
C GLU A 160 8.26 18.16 -12.98
N ALA A 161 8.71 17.28 -13.89
CA ALA A 161 7.84 16.27 -14.50
C ALA A 161 7.31 15.25 -13.47
N LEU A 162 8.14 14.85 -12.51
CA LEU A 162 7.76 13.96 -11.42
C LEU A 162 6.86 14.66 -10.42
N ARG A 163 7.20 15.89 -10.03
CA ARG A 163 6.37 16.72 -9.15
C ARG A 163 4.96 16.89 -9.72
N ALA A 164 4.86 17.29 -10.98
CA ALA A 164 3.59 17.44 -11.68
C ALA A 164 2.78 16.13 -11.76
N ALA A 165 3.45 14.98 -11.90
CA ALA A 165 2.79 13.68 -11.91
C ALA A 165 2.27 13.27 -10.52
N LEU A 166 2.98 13.62 -9.44
CA LEU A 166 2.56 13.37 -8.05
C LEU A 166 1.43 14.31 -7.59
N GLU A 167 1.40 15.53 -8.13
CA GLU A 167 0.36 16.54 -7.87
C GLU A 167 -0.93 16.32 -8.68
N ALA A 168 -0.89 15.47 -9.71
CA ALA A 168 -2.06 15.15 -10.54
C ALA A 168 -3.25 14.65 -9.69
N PRO A 169 -4.51 14.89 -10.09
CA PRO A 169 -5.67 14.49 -9.29
C PRO A 169 -5.66 13.00 -8.91
N GLY A 170 -5.63 12.73 -7.60
CA GLY A 170 -5.73 11.38 -7.03
C GLY A 170 -7.15 11.04 -6.61
N LEU A 171 -7.35 9.81 -6.11
CA LEU A 171 -8.62 9.41 -5.50
C LEU A 171 -8.65 9.89 -4.05
N SER A 172 -9.59 10.77 -3.74
CA SER A 172 -9.80 11.28 -2.38
C SER A 172 -10.79 10.39 -1.62
N LEU A 173 -10.37 9.87 -0.47
CA LEU A 173 -11.19 9.02 0.41
C LEU A 173 -11.43 9.74 1.74
N SER A 174 -12.68 9.71 2.20
CA SER A 174 -13.02 10.11 3.57
C SER A 174 -13.11 8.87 4.45
N MET A 175 -12.24 8.80 5.45
CA MET A 175 -12.12 7.71 6.40
C MET A 175 -12.60 8.12 7.79
N GLN A 176 -13.27 7.19 8.46
CA GLN A 176 -13.66 7.28 9.87
C GLN A 176 -12.75 6.39 10.73
N SER A 177 -12.78 6.56 12.05
CA SER A 177 -11.99 5.74 13.01
C SER A 177 -12.31 4.24 12.97
N GLY A 178 -13.49 3.87 12.46
CA GLY A 178 -13.93 2.49 12.22
C GLY A 178 -13.65 1.97 10.80
N ASP A 179 -12.88 2.70 10.00
CA ASP A 179 -12.49 2.27 8.66
C ASP A 179 -11.05 1.74 8.66
N VAL A 180 -10.77 0.77 7.78
CA VAL A 180 -9.40 0.32 7.50
C VAL A 180 -9.16 0.39 6.00
N LEU A 181 -8.13 1.14 5.60
CA LEU A 181 -7.62 1.13 4.25
C LEU A 181 -6.61 -0.02 4.12
N VAL A 182 -6.85 -0.93 3.20
CA VAL A 182 -5.94 -2.01 2.83
C VAL A 182 -5.39 -1.69 1.46
N LEU A 183 -4.08 -1.62 1.28
CA LEU A 183 -3.48 -1.29 -0.01
C LEU A 183 -2.20 -2.09 -0.26
N ASN A 184 -1.82 -2.20 -1.52
CA ASN A 184 -0.54 -2.68 -1.98
C ASN A 184 0.34 -1.46 -2.30
N PRO A 185 1.35 -1.14 -1.47
CA PRO A 185 2.22 0.02 -1.66
C PRO A 185 3.01 0.02 -2.96
N PHE A 186 3.15 -1.13 -3.63
CA PHE A 186 3.79 -1.22 -4.94
C PHE A 186 2.90 -0.78 -6.09
N LEU A 187 1.59 -0.63 -5.85
CA LEU A 187 0.61 -0.22 -6.86
C LEU A 187 -0.04 1.12 -6.53
N VAL A 188 -0.18 1.42 -5.23
CA VAL A 188 -0.92 2.59 -4.74
C VAL A 188 -0.09 3.32 -3.70
N TRP A 189 0.08 4.62 -3.90
CA TRP A 189 0.79 5.50 -2.97
C TRP A 189 -0.17 6.42 -2.25
N LEU A 190 0.07 6.64 -0.96
CA LEU A 190 -0.52 7.77 -0.25
C LEU A 190 0.20 9.03 -0.72
N ARG A 191 -0.54 10.07 -1.10
CA ARG A 191 0.04 11.41 -1.27
C ARG A 191 0.57 11.90 0.07
N ASP A 192 -0.34 11.95 1.05
CA ASP A 192 -0.10 12.37 2.42
C ASP A 192 -0.49 11.22 3.34
N ARG A 193 0.37 10.88 4.31
CA ARG A 193 0.09 9.84 5.29
C ARG A 193 -0.64 10.47 6.48
N PRO A 194 -1.86 10.02 6.83
CA PRO A 194 -2.53 10.48 8.04
C PRO A 194 -1.83 9.91 9.28
N GLU A 195 -2.07 10.53 10.44
CA GLU A 195 -1.82 9.89 11.73
C GLU A 195 -2.71 8.64 11.83
N ALA A 196 -2.06 7.47 11.79
CA ALA A 196 -2.73 6.19 11.68
C ALA A 196 -1.87 5.08 12.27
N SER A 197 -2.53 4.23 13.03
CA SER A 197 -2.05 2.89 13.32
C SER A 197 -1.94 2.09 12.02
N HIS A 198 -0.86 1.31 11.88
CA HIS A 198 -0.62 0.56 10.65
C HIS A 198 -0.04 -0.82 10.90
N LEU A 199 -0.20 -1.70 9.91
CA LEU A 199 0.41 -3.03 9.89
C LEU A 199 0.89 -3.32 8.47
N ALA A 200 2.20 -3.44 8.32
CA ALA A 200 2.85 -3.83 7.06
C ALA A 200 3.00 -5.35 7.02
N LEU A 201 2.63 -5.95 5.90
CA LEU A 201 2.60 -7.40 5.72
C LEU A 201 3.39 -7.82 4.49
N ARG A 202 4.05 -8.95 4.64
CA ARG A 202 4.65 -9.73 3.57
C ARG A 202 3.71 -10.84 3.14
N ALA A 203 3.43 -10.90 1.86
CA ALA A 203 2.68 -11.98 1.26
C ALA A 203 3.51 -13.27 1.14
N SER A 204 2.84 -14.42 1.01
CA SER A 204 3.48 -15.71 0.72
C SER A 204 4.22 -15.70 -0.63
N GLN A 205 3.63 -15.09 -1.65
CA GLN A 205 4.30 -14.70 -2.89
C GLN A 205 4.58 -13.20 -2.81
N THR A 206 5.85 -12.85 -2.66
CA THR A 206 6.27 -11.45 -2.47
C THR A 206 7.15 -10.99 -3.62
N ARG A 207 7.01 -9.71 -3.97
CA ARG A 207 7.89 -9.04 -4.93
C ARG A 207 9.19 -8.56 -4.28
N MET A 208 9.23 -8.52 -2.95
CA MET A 208 10.40 -8.10 -2.18
C MET A 208 11.59 -9.07 -2.29
N ASP A 209 11.34 -10.31 -2.71
CA ASP A 209 12.38 -11.32 -2.92
C ASP A 209 13.05 -11.23 -4.29
N PHE A 210 12.55 -10.37 -5.16
CA PHE A 210 13.19 -10.18 -6.44
C PHE A 210 14.58 -9.54 -6.23
N PRO A 211 15.65 -10.06 -6.86
CA PRO A 211 17.01 -9.56 -6.68
C PRO A 211 17.13 -8.05 -6.95
N GLU A 212 16.31 -7.53 -7.86
CA GLU A 212 16.21 -6.13 -8.21
C GLU A 212 15.61 -5.23 -7.11
N TRP A 213 14.97 -5.81 -6.09
CA TRP A 213 14.47 -5.16 -4.86
C TRP A 213 15.40 -5.37 -3.66
N ALA A 214 16.45 -6.20 -3.78
CA ALA A 214 17.38 -6.44 -2.69
C ALA A 214 18.41 -5.29 -2.57
N PRO A 215 18.85 -4.95 -1.34
CA PRO A 215 19.97 -4.03 -1.17
C PRO A 215 21.20 -4.59 -1.91
N PRO A 216 21.98 -3.74 -2.60
CA PRO A 216 23.18 -4.21 -3.28
C PRO A 216 24.10 -4.87 -2.25
N MET A 217 24.65 -6.05 -2.57
CA MET A 217 25.51 -6.86 -1.67
C MET A 217 26.67 -6.08 -1.03
N GLN A 218 27.08 -4.94 -1.62
CA GLN A 218 28.12 -4.06 -1.09
C GLN A 218 27.70 -3.26 0.16
N SER A 219 26.39 -3.13 0.44
CA SER A 219 25.86 -2.45 1.63
C SER A 219 26.04 -3.26 2.92
N LEU A 220 26.09 -4.61 2.83
CA LEU A 220 26.29 -5.49 3.98
C LEU A 220 27.74 -5.54 4.48
N ALA A 221 28.71 -5.05 3.69
CA ALA A 221 30.13 -5.09 4.04
C ALA A 221 30.61 -3.88 4.86
N ALA A 222 29.76 -2.85 5.07
CA ALA A 222 30.15 -1.63 5.78
C ALA A 222 29.73 -1.61 7.27
N ALA A 223 29.14 -2.70 7.78
CA ALA A 223 28.72 -2.83 9.18
C ALA A 223 29.43 -4.01 9.90
N SER A 224 30.73 -4.17 9.66
CA SER A 224 31.60 -5.10 10.40
C SER A 224 32.75 -4.33 11.06
#